data_AF-A0A182EJU3-F1
#
_entry.id   AF-A0A182EJU3-F1
#
_cell.length_a   1.000
_cell.length_b   1.000
_cell.length_c   1.000
_cell.angle_alpha   90.00
_cell.angle_beta   90.00
_cell.angle_gamma   90.00
#
_symmetry.space_group_name_H-M   'P 1'
#
loop_
_entity.id
_entity.type
_entity.pdbx_description
1 polymer ?
#
loop_
_entity_poly.entity_id
_entity_poly.type
_entity_poly.pdbx_seq_one_letter_code
_entity_poly.pdbx_strand_id
1 'polypeptide(L)'
;MAENSGHPASDAALRPLITGLSPKEGVPGTQIKIRGENLGKNQSDLVALSICGTDCLMSAKWKSPSLIIARIGQAKRGVGEVVLLTKSMGKSTSNVTFRVFIVQVGPLEESAVWVDETRTVPGREAVHNIPETTIALDALGLKIEPHKKMDQTSLMQMFPEGSGNLRMENFNPAWYLIENYRETKLSDLKKGLLYLTQNTKEGEKSSSDLHRANLYSLINCVDTLATLHDKMQLEKNTYGWPLTKNISEKLTESYTAANAVFYDVLTRKDRADATRNALSVLTRFRFIFFLSSAIDQNLAKGEYSTILNDYTRAKSLFKDTEVSLFKEVMAELDQKMEIFKKNMKQRLIDMPTSFEDQSKLIKYLKVLEPNSDPAWDCITAYHCWLEDLLWQTQKKHLKLGII
;
A
#
# COMPACT_ATOMS: atom_id res chain seq x y z
N MET A 1 -25.07 -26.01 44.29
CA MET A 1 -24.50 -24.70 43.90
C MET A 1 -23.04 -24.73 44.30
N ALA A 2 -22.03 -24.65 43.45
CA ALA A 2 -21.95 -24.52 42.00
C ALA A 2 -20.62 -25.20 41.58
N GLU A 3 -20.60 -25.70 40.34
CA GLU A 3 -19.44 -26.33 39.69
C GLU A 3 -18.28 -25.33 39.57
N ASN A 4 -17.07 -25.77 39.94
CA ASN A 4 -15.84 -25.00 39.72
C ASN A 4 -15.22 -25.50 38.41
N SER A 5 -15.63 -24.90 37.30
CA SER A 5 -15.07 -25.11 35.97
C SER A 5 -13.69 -24.46 35.88
N GLY A 6 -12.70 -25.23 35.45
CA GLY A 6 -11.34 -24.75 35.23
C GLY A 6 -11.31 -23.67 34.14
N HIS A 7 -10.89 -22.46 34.53
CA HIS A 7 -10.47 -21.44 33.59
C HIS A 7 -9.19 -21.89 32.87
N PRO A 8 -9.12 -21.83 31.53
CA PRO A 8 -7.88 -22.07 30.80
C PRO A 8 -6.91 -20.91 31.05
N ALA A 9 -5.64 -21.26 31.23
CA ALA A 9 -4.53 -20.32 31.42
C ALA A 9 -4.54 -19.23 30.34
N SER A 10 -4.47 -17.98 30.78
CA SER A 10 -4.38 -16.79 29.95
C SER A 10 -3.19 -16.88 28.99
N ASP A 11 -3.49 -16.68 27.71
CA ASP A 11 -2.56 -16.46 26.60
C ASP A 11 -1.49 -15.42 27.01
N ALA A 12 -0.27 -15.88 27.29
CA ALA A 12 0.84 -14.99 27.61
C ALA A 12 1.16 -14.19 26.35
N ALA A 13 0.83 -12.89 26.34
CA ALA A 13 1.06 -11.99 25.22
C ALA A 13 2.54 -12.08 24.76
N LEU A 14 2.78 -12.81 23.68
CA LEU A 14 4.07 -12.95 23.03
C LEU A 14 4.51 -11.56 22.57
N ARG A 15 5.53 -10.98 23.23
CA ARG A 15 6.10 -9.70 22.83
C ARG A 15 7.14 -9.91 21.74
N PRO A 16 7.32 -8.93 20.83
CA PRO A 16 8.44 -9.00 19.88
C PRO A 16 9.74 -8.97 20.69
N LEU A 17 10.72 -9.77 20.29
CA LEU A 17 12.05 -9.75 20.90
C LEU A 17 13.09 -9.56 19.81
N ILE A 18 13.86 -8.48 19.87
CA ILE A 18 14.95 -8.25 18.92
C ILE A 18 16.23 -8.82 19.53
N THR A 19 16.77 -9.88 18.92
CA THR A 19 17.96 -10.61 19.40
C THR A 19 19.24 -10.18 18.70
N GLY A 20 19.16 -9.62 17.48
CA GLY A 20 20.36 -9.24 16.74
C GLY A 20 20.16 -8.27 15.61
N LEU A 21 21.22 -7.51 15.31
CA LEU A 21 21.31 -6.54 14.24
C LEU A 21 22.48 -6.88 13.32
N SER A 22 22.28 -6.82 12.01
CA SER A 22 23.32 -7.07 11.02
C SER A 22 23.21 -6.10 9.85
N PRO A 23 24.18 -5.19 9.63
CA PRO A 23 25.35 -4.93 10.49
C PRO A 23 24.97 -4.30 11.85
N LYS A 24 25.93 -4.23 12.79
CA LYS A 24 25.76 -3.54 14.10
C LYS A 24 26.15 -2.05 14.06
N GLU A 25 26.78 -1.63 12.98
CA GLU A 25 27.18 -0.24 12.73
C GLU A 25 27.07 0.10 11.25
N GLY A 26 26.94 1.39 10.92
CA GLY A 26 26.85 1.85 9.54
C GLY A 26 26.55 3.34 9.40
N VAL A 27 26.60 3.83 8.16
CA VAL A 27 26.20 5.18 7.80
C VAL A 27 24.67 5.30 7.65
N PRO A 28 24.08 6.51 7.75
CA PRO A 28 22.71 6.74 7.31
C PRO A 28 22.50 6.12 5.92
N GLY A 29 21.40 5.38 5.73
CA GLY A 29 21.11 4.70 4.47
C GLY A 29 21.63 3.27 4.37
N THR A 30 22.39 2.81 5.37
CA THR A 30 22.81 1.41 5.45
C THR A 30 21.58 0.51 5.61
N GLN A 31 21.56 -0.60 4.87
CA GLN A 31 20.53 -1.61 5.00
C GLN A 31 20.85 -2.53 6.19
N ILE A 32 19.93 -2.60 7.14
CA ILE A 32 20.05 -3.37 8.37
C ILE A 32 19.04 -4.51 8.41
N LYS A 33 19.51 -5.70 8.79
CA LYS A 33 18.69 -6.89 9.07
C LYS A 33 18.47 -6.99 10.58
N ILE A 34 17.22 -6.83 10.99
CA ILE A 34 16.77 -6.94 12.38
C ILE A 34 16.27 -8.38 12.57
N ARG A 35 16.96 -9.14 13.41
CA ARG A 35 16.66 -10.53 13.75
C ARG A 35 16.03 -10.60 15.14
N GLY A 36 15.09 -11.52 15.30
CA GLY A 36 14.34 -11.64 16.54
C GLY A 36 13.33 -12.76 16.53
N GLU A 37 12.39 -12.69 17.47
CA GLU A 37 11.25 -13.58 17.60
C GLU A 37 9.98 -12.74 17.69
N ASN A 38 8.89 -13.23 17.10
CA ASN A 38 7.57 -12.59 17.12
C ASN A 38 7.55 -11.14 16.59
N LEU A 39 8.33 -10.84 15.54
CA LEU A 39 8.44 -9.52 14.90
C LEU A 39 7.22 -9.13 14.04
N GLY A 40 6.03 -9.63 14.39
CA GLY A 40 4.77 -9.42 13.67
C GLY A 40 4.42 -10.54 12.68
N LYS A 41 3.17 -10.52 12.20
CA LYS A 41 2.59 -11.56 11.33
C LYS A 41 2.70 -11.26 9.83
N ASN A 42 2.70 -9.99 9.44
CA ASN A 42 2.79 -9.53 8.04
C ASN A 42 3.26 -8.07 7.97
N GLN A 43 3.47 -7.54 6.75
CA GLN A 43 3.93 -6.16 6.55
C GLN A 43 3.00 -5.11 7.18
N SER A 44 1.68 -5.29 7.11
CA SER A 44 0.69 -4.37 7.70
C SER A 44 0.64 -4.39 9.23
N ASP A 45 1.33 -5.35 9.86
CA ASP A 45 1.41 -5.47 11.32
C ASP A 45 2.49 -4.54 11.91
N LEU A 46 3.41 -4.03 11.08
CA LEU A 46 4.42 -3.05 11.48
C LEU A 46 3.79 -1.67 11.61
N VAL A 47 3.74 -1.13 12.83
CA VAL A 47 3.15 0.18 13.12
C VAL A 47 4.21 1.27 13.24
N ALA A 48 5.35 0.96 13.88
CA ALA A 48 6.48 1.87 13.94
C ALA A 48 7.79 1.09 14.04
N LEU A 49 8.84 1.59 13.39
CA LEU A 49 10.20 1.10 13.54
C LEU A 49 11.13 2.29 13.69
N SER A 50 11.72 2.47 14.87
CA SER A 50 12.69 3.53 15.12
C SER A 50 14.07 2.94 15.30
N ILE A 51 15.07 3.49 14.61
CA ILE A 51 16.48 3.10 14.71
C ILE A 51 17.27 4.35 15.08
N CYS A 52 17.95 4.32 16.23
CA CYS A 52 18.73 5.46 16.75
C CYS A 52 17.92 6.77 16.85
N GLY A 53 16.63 6.67 17.19
CA GLY A 53 15.73 7.82 17.33
C GLY A 53 15.11 8.33 16.03
N THR A 54 15.39 7.69 14.88
CA THR A 54 14.83 8.07 13.57
C THR A 54 13.79 7.05 13.12
N ASP A 55 12.64 7.53 12.62
CA ASP A 55 11.60 6.66 12.04
C ASP A 55 12.09 6.04 10.72
N CYS A 56 12.03 4.71 10.66
CA CYS A 56 12.46 3.88 9.55
C CYS A 56 11.31 3.00 9.02
N LEU A 57 10.06 3.29 9.37
CA LEU A 57 8.90 2.49 8.96
C LEU A 57 8.76 2.41 7.44
N MET A 58 8.95 3.52 6.73
CA MET A 58 8.81 3.60 5.27
C MET A 58 9.80 2.69 4.52
N SER A 59 10.97 2.41 5.09
CA SER A 59 11.98 1.54 4.49
C SER A 59 11.88 0.10 4.99
N ALA A 60 11.05 -0.17 6.00
CA ALA A 60 10.92 -1.45 6.65
C ALA A 60 10.17 -2.46 5.77
N LYS A 61 10.80 -3.60 5.52
CA LYS A 61 10.25 -4.75 4.81
C LYS A 61 10.23 -5.95 5.75
N TRP A 62 9.04 -6.35 6.17
CA TRP A 62 8.80 -7.59 6.89
C TRP A 62 9.06 -8.78 5.97
N LYS A 63 9.85 -9.76 6.44
CA LYS A 63 10.15 -10.98 5.68
C LYS A 63 9.60 -12.24 6.34
N SER A 64 9.69 -12.29 7.66
CA SER A 64 9.22 -13.43 8.44
C SER A 64 9.03 -12.99 9.90
N PRO A 65 8.39 -13.81 10.76
CA PRO A 65 8.26 -13.53 12.19
C PRO A 65 9.59 -13.33 12.93
N SER A 66 10.72 -13.67 12.30
CA SER A 66 12.06 -13.56 12.87
C SER A 66 12.99 -12.59 12.12
N LEU A 67 12.51 -11.92 11.06
CA LEU A 67 13.35 -11.05 10.22
C LEU A 67 12.59 -9.86 9.64
N ILE A 68 13.11 -8.67 9.91
CA ILE A 68 12.75 -7.40 9.25
C ILE A 68 14.01 -6.82 8.60
N ILE A 69 13.87 -6.29 7.39
CA ILE A 69 14.93 -5.56 6.70
C ILE A 69 14.51 -4.10 6.63
N ALA A 70 15.33 -3.19 7.13
CA ALA A 70 15.06 -1.76 7.06
C ALA A 70 16.30 -1.00 6.60
N ARG A 71 16.12 0.27 6.24
CA ARG A 71 17.21 1.19 5.92
C ARG A 71 17.22 2.30 6.96
N ILE A 72 18.39 2.58 7.52
CA ILE A 72 18.56 3.63 8.54
C ILE A 72 18.26 4.99 7.92
N GLY A 73 17.40 5.78 8.57
CA GLY A 73 17.10 7.15 8.14
C GLY A 73 18.22 8.14 8.45
N GLN A 74 17.92 9.44 8.41
CA GLN A 74 18.83 10.50 8.84
C GLN A 74 19.02 10.49 10.37
N ALA A 75 19.82 9.55 10.86
CA ALA A 75 20.16 9.41 12.27
C ALA A 75 21.41 10.22 12.62
N LYS A 76 21.45 10.76 13.83
CA LYS A 76 22.63 11.47 14.36
C LYS A 76 23.77 10.48 14.61
N ARG A 77 25.02 10.97 14.56
CA ARG A 77 26.21 10.19 14.99
C ARG A 77 26.00 9.72 16.43
N GLY A 78 26.34 8.47 16.70
CA GLY A 78 26.29 7.90 18.05
C GLY A 78 25.72 6.49 18.10
N VAL A 79 25.60 5.98 19.32
CA VAL A 79 24.98 4.68 19.60
C VAL A 79 23.51 4.92 19.95
N GLY A 80 22.61 4.14 19.36
CA GLY A 80 21.18 4.25 19.63
C GLY A 80 20.47 2.91 19.66
N GLU A 81 19.31 2.90 20.31
CA GLU A 81 18.46 1.72 20.44
C GLU A 81 17.59 1.52 19.19
N VAL A 82 17.13 0.28 18.97
CA VAL A 82 16.15 -0.07 17.95
C VAL A 82 14.83 -0.41 18.63
N VAL A 83 13.78 0.34 18.29
CA VAL A 83 12.46 0.18 18.87
C VAL A 83 11.48 -0.26 17.79
N LEU A 84 10.76 -1.35 18.05
CA LEU A 84 9.74 -1.90 17.17
C LEU A 84 8.37 -1.84 17.84
N LEU A 85 7.35 -1.41 17.10
CA LEU A 85 5.95 -1.45 17.50
C LEU A 85 5.16 -2.25 16.47
N THR A 86 4.53 -3.33 16.93
CA THR A 86 3.63 -4.15 16.13
C THR A 86 2.20 -4.04 16.64
N LYS A 87 1.22 -4.19 15.75
CA LYS A 87 -0.21 -4.15 16.11
C LYS A 87 -0.61 -5.38 16.92
N SER A 88 -0.08 -6.56 16.55
CA SER A 88 -0.46 -7.83 17.17
C SER A 88 0.32 -8.20 18.44
N MET A 89 1.61 -7.83 18.54
CA MET A 89 2.50 -8.28 19.62
C MET A 89 2.98 -7.13 20.54
N GLY A 90 2.67 -5.88 20.20
CA GLY A 90 2.99 -4.70 21.00
C GLY A 90 4.39 -4.12 20.75
N LYS A 91 4.91 -3.38 21.74
CA LYS A 91 6.20 -2.65 21.67
C LYS A 91 7.35 -3.49 22.21
N SER A 92 8.48 -3.43 21.52
CA SER A 92 9.76 -4.00 21.95
C SER A 92 10.91 -3.01 21.72
N THR A 93 11.87 -3.02 22.64
CA THR A 93 13.16 -2.33 22.50
C THR A 93 14.24 -3.39 22.38
N SER A 94 15.19 -3.18 21.48
CA SER A 94 16.29 -4.10 21.23
C SER A 94 17.26 -4.18 22.40
N ASN A 95 17.70 -5.38 22.74
CA ASN A 95 18.80 -5.61 23.69
C ASN A 95 20.18 -5.24 23.09
N VAL A 96 20.22 -4.96 21.78
CA VAL A 96 21.45 -4.65 21.04
C VAL A 96 21.31 -3.26 20.46
N THR A 97 22.30 -2.42 20.67
CA THR A 97 22.35 -1.06 20.11
C THR A 97 22.97 -1.06 18.72
N PHE A 98 22.60 -0.07 17.91
CA PHE A 98 23.20 0.20 16.61
C PHE A 98 24.06 1.45 16.69
N ARG A 99 25.25 1.43 16.09
CA ARG A 99 26.16 2.60 16.03
C ARG A 99 26.10 3.27 14.66
N VAL A 100 25.69 4.54 14.65
CA VAL A 100 25.70 5.38 13.45
C VAL A 100 26.99 6.20 13.43
N PHE A 101 27.74 6.09 12.33
CA PHE A 101 28.85 6.99 12.04
C PHE A 101 28.56 7.70 10.71
N ILE A 102 29.00 8.95 10.59
CA ILE A 102 28.77 9.75 9.39
C ILE A 102 30.09 9.83 8.65
N VAL A 103 30.10 9.34 7.40
CA VAL A 103 31.22 9.48 6.47
C VAL A 103 30.90 10.65 5.53
N GLN A 104 31.91 11.47 5.26
CA GLN A 104 31.79 12.53 4.28
C GLN A 104 31.83 11.92 2.88
N VAL A 105 30.68 11.89 2.21
CA VAL A 105 30.53 11.38 0.85
C VAL A 105 31.19 12.37 -0.11
N GLY A 106 32.10 11.89 -0.97
CA GLY A 106 32.76 12.72 -1.97
C GLY A 106 31.78 13.26 -3.04
N PRO A 107 32.15 14.29 -3.83
CA PRO A 107 31.28 14.88 -4.85
C PRO A 107 30.78 13.90 -5.93
N LEU A 108 31.52 12.79 -6.13
CA LEU A 108 31.26 11.75 -7.13
C LEU A 108 30.83 10.42 -6.50
N GLU A 109 30.67 10.38 -5.18
CA GLU A 109 30.40 9.16 -4.44
C GLU A 109 28.90 9.04 -4.16
N GLU A 110 28.33 7.86 -4.41
CA GLU A 110 26.89 7.65 -4.29
C GLU A 110 26.46 7.60 -2.81
N SER A 111 25.46 8.40 -2.43
CA SER A 111 24.85 8.36 -1.10
C SER A 111 23.44 7.77 -1.15
N ALA A 112 23.16 6.83 -0.24
CA ALA A 112 21.83 6.24 -0.09
C ALA A 112 20.83 7.12 0.69
N VAL A 113 21.28 8.26 1.23
CA VAL A 113 20.43 9.26 1.90
C VAL A 113 20.81 10.66 1.46
N TRP A 114 19.81 11.53 1.36
CA TRP A 114 19.99 12.93 0.97
C TRP A 114 20.90 13.65 1.97
N VAL A 115 22.12 14.00 1.54
CA VAL A 115 23.08 14.72 2.36
C VAL A 115 22.63 16.18 2.42
N ASP A 116 22.53 16.75 3.62
CA ASP A 116 22.24 18.18 3.76
C ASP A 116 23.44 18.99 3.23
N GLU A 117 23.28 19.45 1.99
CA GLU A 117 24.32 20.16 1.27
C GLU A 117 24.67 21.50 1.93
N THR A 118 23.76 22.09 2.72
CA THR A 118 24.00 23.37 3.41
C THR A 118 25.08 23.28 4.50
N ARG A 119 25.32 22.07 5.04
CA ARG A 119 26.29 21.82 6.12
C ARG A 119 27.58 21.13 5.66
N THR A 120 27.56 20.51 4.48
CA THR A 120 28.66 19.70 3.95
C THR A 120 29.33 20.29 2.71
N VAL A 121 28.63 21.16 1.99
CA VAL A 121 29.12 21.81 0.78
C VAL A 121 29.01 23.32 0.98
N PRO A 122 30.12 24.08 0.97
CA PRO A 122 30.04 25.53 0.91
C PRO A 122 29.19 25.92 -0.31
N GLY A 123 28.20 26.79 -0.09
CA GLY A 123 27.11 27.11 -1.02
C GLY A 123 27.49 27.17 -2.50
N ARG A 124 26.74 26.43 -3.33
CA ARG A 124 26.98 26.24 -4.77
C ARG A 124 26.73 27.48 -5.65
N GLU A 125 26.48 28.67 -5.09
CA GLU A 125 26.08 29.83 -5.91
C GLU A 125 27.12 30.96 -5.98
N ALA A 126 28.29 30.83 -5.34
CA ALA A 126 29.32 31.89 -5.37
C ALA A 126 30.74 31.42 -5.72
N VAL A 127 30.93 30.19 -6.20
CA VAL A 127 32.26 29.64 -6.46
C VAL A 127 32.36 29.10 -7.89
N HIS A 128 32.28 30.01 -8.86
CA HIS A 128 32.78 29.73 -10.21
C HIS A 128 34.26 30.10 -10.23
N ASN A 129 35.11 29.06 -10.29
CA ASN A 129 36.58 29.11 -10.36
C ASN A 129 37.30 29.40 -9.03
N ILE A 130 37.35 28.42 -8.14
CA ILE A 130 38.58 28.21 -7.37
C ILE A 130 39.48 27.37 -8.30
N PRO A 131 40.63 27.87 -8.77
CA PRO A 131 41.60 26.99 -9.40
C PRO A 131 41.93 25.90 -8.37
N GLU A 132 41.74 24.64 -8.77
CA GLU A 132 42.20 23.48 -8.02
C GLU A 132 43.70 23.62 -7.75
N THR A 133 44.04 24.31 -6.67
CA THR A 133 45.34 24.23 -6.04
C THR A 133 45.33 22.92 -5.28
N THR A 134 45.43 21.83 -6.04
CA THR A 134 45.71 20.46 -5.60
C THR A 134 47.17 20.34 -5.13
N ILE A 135 47.60 21.29 -4.32
CA ILE A 135 48.63 21.05 -3.34
C ILE A 135 47.95 21.39 -2.03
N ALA A 136 47.42 20.37 -1.35
CA ALA A 136 47.10 20.48 0.05
C ALA A 136 48.39 20.88 0.77
N LEU A 137 48.63 22.19 0.88
CA LEU A 137 49.61 22.77 1.78
C LEU A 137 49.09 22.42 3.16
N ASP A 138 49.68 21.35 3.67
CA ASP A 138 49.52 20.85 5.00
C ASP A 138 49.64 22.00 6.03
N ALA A 139 48.88 21.93 7.12
CA ALA A 139 48.84 23.00 8.13
C ALA A 139 50.23 23.27 8.75
N LEU A 140 51.13 22.27 8.71
CA LEU A 140 52.51 22.37 9.17
C LEU A 140 53.52 22.57 8.03
N GLY A 141 53.09 22.71 6.78
CA GLY A 141 53.98 22.90 5.62
C GLY A 141 54.89 21.69 5.33
N LEU A 142 54.54 20.52 5.87
CA LEU A 142 55.28 19.27 5.67
C LEU A 142 54.60 18.43 4.57
N LYS A 143 55.36 17.55 3.92
CA LYS A 143 54.78 16.64 2.91
C LYS A 143 54.04 15.51 3.63
N ILE A 144 52.71 15.52 3.54
CA ILE A 144 51.89 14.38 4.01
C ILE A 144 52.04 13.23 3.01
N GLU A 145 52.56 12.11 3.47
CA GLU A 145 52.60 10.88 2.68
C GLU A 145 51.27 10.12 2.84
N PRO A 146 50.45 9.98 1.76
CA PRO A 146 49.10 9.44 1.86
C PRO A 146 49.05 7.95 2.28
N HIS A 147 50.15 7.22 2.13
CA HIS A 147 50.31 5.81 2.46
C HIS A 147 50.65 5.54 3.94
N LYS A 148 50.87 6.59 4.75
CA LYS A 148 51.17 6.50 6.19
C LYS A 148 50.01 6.94 7.08
N LYS A 149 48.83 7.19 6.50
CA LYS A 149 47.65 7.61 7.24
C LYS A 149 47.11 6.48 8.10
N MET A 150 46.78 6.78 9.35
CA MET A 150 46.15 5.82 10.24
C MET A 150 44.71 5.53 9.80
N ASP A 151 44.26 4.28 10.01
CA ASP A 151 42.87 3.89 9.74
C ASP A 151 41.88 4.70 10.58
N GLN A 152 40.87 5.27 9.89
CA GLN A 152 39.87 6.16 10.47
C GLN A 152 39.01 5.43 11.52
N THR A 153 38.81 4.12 11.38
CA THR A 153 38.04 3.30 12.31
C THR A 153 38.65 3.29 13.72
N SER A 154 39.98 3.21 13.81
CA SER A 154 40.70 3.21 15.08
C SER A 154 40.72 4.61 15.72
N LEU A 155 40.79 5.67 14.92
CA LEU A 155 40.70 7.05 15.39
C LEU A 155 39.29 7.39 15.91
N MET A 156 38.26 6.88 15.23
CA MET A 156 36.85 7.02 15.64
C MET A 156 36.54 6.31 16.97
N GLN A 157 37.35 5.34 17.40
CA GLN A 157 37.23 4.73 18.72
C GLN A 157 37.90 5.56 19.81
N MET A 158 39.05 6.18 19.52
CA MET A 158 39.78 7.01 20.49
C MET A 158 39.16 8.40 20.69
N PHE A 159 38.54 8.96 19.64
CA PHE A 159 37.96 10.29 19.65
C PHE A 159 36.54 10.28 19.04
N PRO A 160 35.52 9.77 19.74
CA PRO A 160 34.18 9.54 19.19
C PRO A 160 33.51 10.79 18.57
N GLU A 161 33.76 11.97 19.17
CA GLU A 161 33.18 13.26 18.79
C GLU A 161 34.12 14.11 17.90
N GLY A 162 35.38 13.71 17.73
CA GLY A 162 36.41 14.51 17.03
C GLY A 162 36.49 14.22 15.53
N SER A 163 37.01 15.19 14.78
CA SER A 163 37.32 15.07 13.35
C SER A 163 38.72 15.60 13.03
N GLY A 164 39.41 14.99 12.06
CA GLY A 164 40.66 15.50 11.50
C GLY A 164 40.46 16.59 10.45
N ASN A 165 39.23 16.91 10.08
CA ASN A 165 38.97 17.90 9.04
C ASN A 165 39.03 19.33 9.60
N LEU A 166 39.99 20.13 9.11
CA LEU A 166 40.22 21.53 9.50
C LEU A 166 38.99 22.43 9.29
N ARG A 167 38.04 22.04 8.44
CA ARG A 167 36.85 22.83 8.11
C ARG A 167 35.64 22.54 9.01
N MET A 168 35.72 21.52 9.87
CA MET A 168 34.60 21.13 10.71
C MET A 168 34.72 21.75 12.11
N GLU A 169 33.60 22.16 12.70
CA GLU A 169 33.56 22.73 14.06
C GLU A 169 34.04 21.75 15.13
N ASN A 170 33.92 20.44 14.88
CA ASN A 170 34.41 19.38 15.77
C ASN A 170 35.86 18.96 15.47
N PHE A 171 36.64 19.83 14.84
CA PHE A 171 38.06 19.60 14.58
C PHE A 171 38.82 19.32 15.87
N ASN A 172 39.54 18.20 15.90
CA ASN A 172 40.43 17.85 17.00
C ASN A 172 41.89 17.85 16.52
N PRO A 173 42.75 18.74 17.04
CA PRO A 173 44.16 18.81 16.66
C PRO A 173 44.93 17.50 16.90
N ALA A 174 44.60 16.78 17.98
CA ALA A 174 45.24 15.51 18.31
C ALA A 174 44.87 14.42 17.29
N TRP A 175 43.62 14.40 16.84
CA TRP A 175 43.19 13.51 15.75
C TRP A 175 44.02 13.79 14.49
N TYR A 176 44.10 15.05 14.07
CA TYR A 176 44.78 15.43 12.84
C TYR A 176 46.28 15.10 12.84
N LEU A 177 46.93 15.29 13.99
CA LEU A 177 48.34 14.96 14.16
C LEU A 177 48.59 13.45 14.14
N ILE A 178 47.74 12.66 14.79
CA ILE A 178 47.90 11.19 14.81
C ILE A 178 47.57 10.60 13.44
N GLU A 179 46.58 11.15 12.72
CA GLU A 179 46.18 10.71 11.39
C GLU A 179 47.28 10.94 10.35
N ASN A 180 47.94 12.10 10.35
CA ASN A 180 48.87 12.49 9.29
C ASN A 180 50.36 12.43 9.67
N TYR A 181 50.73 12.47 10.96
CA TYR A 181 52.12 12.70 11.40
C TYR A 181 52.68 11.69 12.40
N ARG A 182 52.00 10.56 12.60
CA ARG A 182 52.41 9.50 13.56
C ARG A 182 53.89 9.11 13.45
N GLU A 183 54.40 8.99 12.24
CA GLU A 183 55.78 8.52 11.97
C GLU A 183 56.79 9.67 11.77
N THR A 184 56.36 10.92 11.94
CA THR A 184 57.26 12.07 11.71
C THR A 184 58.19 12.30 12.90
N LYS A 185 59.42 12.72 12.59
CA LYS A 185 60.42 13.01 13.63
C LYS A 185 60.05 14.30 14.35
N LEU A 186 60.35 14.36 15.65
CA LEU A 186 60.12 15.55 16.47
C LEU A 186 60.79 16.82 15.92
N SER A 187 61.93 16.68 15.23
CA SER A 187 62.63 17.79 14.57
C SER A 187 61.81 18.43 13.45
N ASP A 188 61.05 17.64 12.70
CA ASP A 188 60.25 18.13 11.58
C ASP A 188 58.92 18.71 12.10
N LEU A 189 58.34 18.13 13.15
CA LEU A 189 57.19 18.72 13.84
C LEU A 189 57.50 20.12 14.41
N LYS A 190 58.73 20.34 14.92
CA LYS A 190 59.19 21.67 15.36
C LYS A 190 59.30 22.67 14.21
N LYS A 191 59.77 22.26 13.03
CA LYS A 191 59.76 23.12 11.83
C LYS A 191 58.33 23.46 11.42
N GLY A 192 57.43 22.49 11.51
CA GLY A 192 56.01 22.70 11.27
C GLY A 192 55.37 23.72 12.19
N LEU A 193 55.73 23.70 13.49
CA LEU A 193 55.27 24.68 14.46
C LEU A 193 55.79 26.10 14.14
N LEU A 194 57.05 26.23 13.70
CA LEU A 194 57.59 27.52 13.27
C LEU A 194 56.87 28.06 12.03
N TYR A 195 56.59 27.19 11.05
CA TYR A 195 55.82 27.53 9.86
C TYR A 195 54.40 28.00 10.22
N LEU A 196 53.70 27.26 11.10
CA LEU A 196 52.36 27.64 11.57
C LEU A 196 52.36 29.00 12.29
N THR A 197 53.38 29.26 13.12
CA THR A 197 53.51 30.54 13.86
C THR A 197 53.82 31.72 12.94
N GLN A 198 54.48 31.47 11.80
CA GLN A 198 54.71 32.50 10.79
C GLN A 198 53.45 32.73 9.96
N ASN A 199 52.76 31.68 9.52
CA ASN A 199 51.52 31.76 8.76
C ASN A 199 50.39 32.45 9.55
N THR A 200 50.31 32.27 10.86
CA THR A 200 49.31 32.97 11.67
C THR A 200 49.53 34.49 11.67
N LYS A 201 50.79 34.92 11.75
CA LYS A 201 51.17 36.35 11.68
C LYS A 201 50.96 36.96 10.29
N GLU A 202 51.18 36.19 9.23
CA GLU A 202 50.91 36.61 7.85
C GLU A 202 49.40 36.65 7.57
N GLY A 203 48.63 35.69 8.11
CA GLY A 203 47.18 35.63 8.01
C GLY A 203 46.45 36.82 8.65
N GLU A 204 46.92 37.31 9.81
CA GLU A 204 46.35 38.51 10.45
C GLU A 204 46.44 39.75 9.56
N LYS A 205 47.56 39.92 8.84
CA LYS A 205 47.73 41.02 7.88
C LYS A 205 46.89 40.83 6.63
N SER A 206 46.80 39.60 6.13
CA SER A 206 45.96 39.27 4.97
C SER A 206 44.46 39.46 5.27
N SER A 207 44.00 39.19 6.50
CA SER A 207 42.60 39.41 6.89
C SER A 207 42.17 40.87 6.72
N SER A 208 43.01 41.85 7.09
CA SER A 208 42.68 43.26 6.87
C SER A 208 42.57 43.64 5.39
N ASP A 209 43.40 43.05 4.53
CA ASP A 209 43.35 43.28 3.09
C ASP A 209 42.15 42.58 2.44
N LEU A 210 41.76 41.40 2.94
CA LEU A 210 40.54 40.70 2.51
C LEU A 210 39.27 41.48 2.89
N HIS A 211 39.20 42.09 4.08
CA HIS A 211 38.09 42.97 4.42
C HIS A 211 38.00 44.18 3.49
N ARG A 212 39.14 44.72 3.04
CA ARG A 212 39.19 45.82 2.07
C ARG A 212 38.80 45.37 0.66
N ALA A 213 39.21 44.17 0.23
CA ALA A 213 38.83 43.60 -1.06
C ALA A 213 37.34 43.20 -1.13
N ASN A 214 36.78 42.72 -0.02
CA ASN A 214 35.38 42.29 0.07
C ASN A 214 34.41 43.45 0.38
N LEU A 215 34.91 44.66 0.64
CA LEU A 215 34.09 45.84 0.92
C LEU A 215 33.11 46.12 -0.22
N TYR A 216 33.55 45.98 -1.47
CA TYR A 216 32.70 46.14 -2.65
C TYR A 216 31.57 45.11 -2.69
N SER A 217 31.86 43.84 -2.37
CA SER A 217 30.84 42.79 -2.30
C SER A 217 29.85 43.06 -1.17
N LEU A 218 30.31 43.57 -0.04
CA LEU A 218 29.45 43.86 1.11
C LEU A 218 28.53 45.06 0.84
N ILE A 219 29.05 46.10 0.18
CA ILE A 219 28.25 47.23 -0.30
C ILE A 219 27.22 46.75 -1.32
N ASN A 220 27.60 45.89 -2.27
CA ASN A 220 26.66 45.31 -3.22
C ASN A 220 25.59 44.44 -2.53
N CYS A 221 25.94 43.69 -1.48
CA CYS A 221 24.95 42.96 -0.66
C CYS A 221 23.97 43.91 0.04
N VAL A 222 24.45 45.06 0.52
CA VAL A 222 23.59 46.07 1.15
C VAL A 222 22.68 46.75 0.11
N ASP A 223 23.21 47.10 -1.06
CA ASP A 223 22.42 47.69 -2.15
C ASP A 223 21.37 46.70 -2.67
N THR A 224 21.74 45.43 -2.87
CA THR A 224 20.78 44.38 -3.25
C THR A 224 19.71 44.18 -2.18
N LEU A 225 20.05 44.24 -0.89
CA LEU A 225 19.08 44.16 0.20
C LEU A 225 18.16 45.38 0.23
N ALA A 226 18.68 46.58 0.00
CA ALA A 226 17.89 47.81 -0.10
C ALA A 226 16.91 47.74 -1.29
N THR A 227 17.37 47.34 -2.47
CA THR A 227 16.49 47.18 -3.64
C THR A 227 15.41 46.10 -3.43
N LEU A 228 15.74 45.02 -2.72
CA LEU A 228 14.77 43.98 -2.36
C LEU A 228 13.73 44.52 -1.37
N HIS A 229 14.16 45.28 -0.37
CA HIS A 229 13.27 45.92 0.59
C HIS A 229 12.29 46.87 -0.12
N ASP A 230 12.77 47.72 -1.03
CA ASP A 230 11.92 48.66 -1.77
C ASP A 230 10.90 47.95 -2.66
N LYS A 231 11.32 46.87 -3.34
CA LYS A 231 10.39 46.02 -4.12
C LYS A 231 9.34 45.37 -3.23
N MET A 232 9.74 44.83 -2.08
CA MET A 232 8.83 44.20 -1.13
C MET A 232 7.83 45.21 -0.55
N GLN A 233 8.26 46.44 -0.29
CA GLN A 233 7.40 47.53 0.17
C GLN A 233 6.38 47.95 -0.90
N LEU A 234 6.81 48.04 -2.17
CA LEU A 234 5.94 48.33 -3.30
C LEU A 234 4.87 47.25 -3.48
N GLU A 235 5.28 45.98 -3.51
CA GLU A 235 4.37 44.84 -3.66
C GLU A 235 3.38 44.73 -2.50
N LYS A 236 3.83 44.98 -1.27
CA LYS A 236 2.97 45.06 -0.08
C LYS A 236 1.87 46.12 -0.23
N ASN A 237 2.20 47.27 -0.82
CA ASN A 237 1.23 48.37 -1.00
C ASN A 237 0.27 48.10 -2.17
N THR A 238 0.70 47.42 -3.23
CA THR A 238 -0.12 47.16 -4.43
C THR A 238 -1.05 45.96 -4.27
N TYR A 239 -0.57 44.87 -3.66
CA TYR A 239 -1.30 43.59 -3.61
C TYR A 239 -1.74 43.18 -2.19
N GLY A 240 -1.38 43.96 -1.17
CA GLY A 240 -1.57 43.61 0.22
C GLY A 240 -0.57 42.56 0.71
N TRP A 241 -0.39 42.48 2.03
CA TRP A 241 0.47 41.49 2.66
C TRP A 241 -0.37 40.50 3.49
N PRO A 242 -0.07 39.18 3.45
CA PRO A 242 1.05 38.54 2.75
C PRO A 242 0.80 38.36 1.24
N LEU A 243 1.86 38.50 0.44
CA LEU A 243 1.84 38.34 -1.03
C LEU A 243 1.26 36.98 -1.46
N THR A 244 1.43 35.96 -0.62
CA THR A 244 0.92 34.60 -0.83
C THR A 244 -0.60 34.49 -0.74
N LYS A 245 -1.31 35.49 -0.18
CA LYS A 245 -2.77 35.45 -0.04
C LYS A 245 -3.48 35.46 -1.39
N ASN A 246 -3.07 36.33 -2.30
CA ASN A 246 -3.66 36.40 -3.65
C ASN A 246 -3.43 35.10 -4.44
N ILE A 247 -2.24 34.51 -4.32
CA ILE A 247 -1.93 33.19 -4.91
C ILE A 247 -2.84 32.12 -4.30
N SER A 248 -3.03 32.13 -2.98
CA SER A 248 -3.91 31.17 -2.31
C SER A 248 -5.37 31.35 -2.76
N GLU A 249 -5.84 32.58 -2.93
CA GLU A 249 -7.19 32.89 -3.40
C GLU A 249 -7.38 32.38 -4.84
N LYS A 250 -6.45 32.69 -5.75
CA LYS A 250 -6.49 32.19 -7.13
C LYS A 250 -6.34 30.68 -7.23
N LEU A 251 -5.53 30.06 -6.37
CA LEU A 251 -5.41 28.61 -6.29
C LEU A 251 -6.72 27.98 -5.80
N THR A 252 -7.37 28.57 -4.79
CA THR A 252 -8.67 28.08 -4.31
C THR A 252 -9.76 28.24 -5.37
N GLU A 253 -9.77 29.36 -6.12
CA GLU A 253 -10.69 29.59 -7.23
C GLU A 253 -10.48 28.59 -8.37
N SER A 254 -9.22 28.31 -8.72
CA SER A 254 -8.88 27.29 -9.71
C SER A 254 -9.28 25.89 -9.24
N TYR A 255 -9.06 25.58 -7.97
CA TYR A 255 -9.42 24.30 -7.37
C TYR A 255 -10.95 24.08 -7.34
N THR A 256 -11.72 25.10 -6.96
CA THR A 256 -13.20 25.01 -6.97
C THR A 256 -13.76 24.91 -8.38
N ALA A 257 -13.22 25.67 -9.34
CA ALA A 257 -13.59 25.56 -10.74
C ALA A 257 -13.25 24.18 -11.34
N ALA A 258 -12.06 23.65 -11.05
CA ALA A 258 -11.66 22.32 -11.48
C ALA A 258 -12.56 21.24 -10.89
N ASN A 259 -12.85 21.30 -9.58
CA ASN A 259 -13.75 20.34 -8.95
C ASN A 259 -15.16 20.40 -9.51
N ALA A 260 -15.69 21.59 -9.80
CA ALA A 260 -17.01 21.72 -10.43
C ALA A 260 -17.06 21.03 -11.80
N VAL A 261 -16.03 21.21 -12.64
CA VAL A 261 -15.97 20.58 -13.97
C VAL A 261 -15.74 19.06 -13.86
N PHE A 262 -14.81 18.62 -13.01
CA PHE A 262 -14.46 17.21 -12.90
C PHE A 262 -15.51 16.39 -12.18
N TYR A 263 -16.25 16.95 -11.22
CA TYR A 263 -17.29 16.22 -10.50
C TYR A 263 -18.38 15.73 -11.46
N ASP A 264 -18.85 16.58 -12.36
CA ASP A 264 -19.86 16.21 -13.35
C ASP A 264 -19.33 15.18 -14.36
N VAL A 265 -18.07 15.30 -14.76
CA VAL A 265 -17.43 14.34 -15.70
C VAL A 265 -17.22 12.98 -15.03
N LEU A 266 -16.73 12.95 -13.79
CA LEU A 266 -16.50 11.73 -13.02
C LEU A 266 -17.82 11.01 -12.72
N THR A 267 -18.85 11.73 -12.27
CA THR A 267 -20.17 11.12 -12.00
C THR A 267 -20.82 10.58 -13.28
N ARG A 268 -20.66 11.25 -14.42
CA ARG A 268 -21.10 10.73 -15.72
C ARG A 268 -20.31 9.49 -16.14
N LYS A 269 -18.99 9.47 -15.90
CA LYS A 269 -18.15 8.29 -16.15
C LYS A 269 -18.59 7.12 -15.29
N ASP A 270 -18.79 7.33 -13.99
CA ASP A 270 -19.21 6.28 -13.06
C ASP A 270 -20.59 5.72 -13.43
N ARG A 271 -21.54 6.57 -13.85
CA ARG A 271 -22.82 6.13 -14.41
C ARG A 271 -22.66 5.33 -15.71
N ALA A 272 -21.79 5.77 -16.62
CA ALA A 272 -21.51 5.05 -17.85
C ALA A 272 -20.85 3.69 -17.58
N ASP A 273 -19.93 3.62 -16.63
CA ASP A 273 -19.26 2.38 -16.23
C ASP A 273 -20.22 1.44 -15.50
N ALA A 274 -21.10 1.96 -14.64
CA ALA A 274 -22.14 1.18 -13.99
C ALA A 274 -23.12 0.58 -15.03
N THR A 275 -23.56 1.37 -16.01
CA THR A 275 -24.43 0.88 -17.10
C THR A 275 -23.70 -0.12 -17.99
N ARG A 276 -22.41 0.10 -18.30
CA ARG A 276 -21.59 -0.85 -19.05
C ARG A 276 -21.37 -2.17 -18.29
N ASN A 277 -21.16 -2.10 -16.98
CA ASN A 277 -21.03 -3.28 -16.12
C ASN A 277 -22.36 -4.05 -16.07
N ALA A 278 -23.47 -3.36 -15.80
CA ALA A 278 -24.80 -3.97 -15.84
C ALA A 278 -25.10 -4.64 -17.19
N LEU A 279 -24.78 -3.98 -18.30
CA LEU A 279 -24.93 -4.55 -19.64
C LEU A 279 -24.00 -5.76 -19.85
N SER A 280 -22.76 -5.72 -19.37
CA SER A 280 -21.84 -6.85 -19.42
C SER A 280 -22.37 -8.05 -18.63
N VAL A 281 -22.99 -7.83 -17.47
CA VAL A 281 -23.62 -8.89 -16.67
C VAL A 281 -24.86 -9.44 -17.40
N LEU A 282 -25.72 -8.58 -17.94
CA LEU A 282 -26.91 -8.98 -18.68
C LEU A 282 -26.58 -9.75 -19.97
N THR A 283 -25.52 -9.39 -20.66
CA THR A 283 -25.07 -10.09 -21.88
C THR A 283 -24.43 -11.43 -21.55
N ARG A 284 -23.55 -11.47 -20.54
CA ARG A 284 -22.89 -12.70 -20.10
C ARG A 284 -23.86 -13.73 -19.51
N PHE A 285 -24.84 -13.26 -18.73
CA PHE A 285 -25.84 -14.09 -18.07
C PHE A 285 -27.23 -13.95 -18.71
N ARG A 286 -27.29 -13.62 -20.00
CA ARG A 286 -28.56 -13.49 -20.75
C ARG A 286 -29.48 -14.70 -20.55
N PHE A 287 -28.91 -15.90 -20.48
CA PHE A 287 -29.68 -17.12 -20.29
C PHE A 287 -30.57 -17.08 -19.05
N ILE A 288 -30.05 -16.75 -17.85
CA ILE A 288 -30.83 -16.83 -16.61
C ILE A 288 -31.88 -15.73 -16.51
N PHE A 289 -31.56 -14.51 -16.94
CA PHE A 289 -32.49 -13.38 -16.89
C PHE A 289 -33.65 -13.53 -17.88
N PHE A 290 -33.40 -14.12 -19.06
CA PHE A 290 -34.44 -14.37 -20.05
C PHE A 290 -35.14 -15.71 -19.86
N LEU A 291 -34.66 -16.58 -18.95
CA LEU A 291 -35.22 -17.90 -18.75
C LEU A 291 -36.68 -17.84 -18.30
N SER A 292 -37.05 -16.94 -17.39
CA SER A 292 -38.44 -16.78 -16.92
C SER A 292 -39.39 -16.47 -18.10
N SER A 293 -39.00 -15.52 -18.95
CA SER A 293 -39.76 -15.18 -20.16
C SER A 293 -39.75 -16.31 -21.20
N ALA A 294 -38.64 -17.03 -21.35
CA ALA A 294 -38.54 -18.17 -22.25
C ALA A 294 -39.45 -19.34 -21.80
N ILE A 295 -39.56 -19.58 -20.48
CA ILE A 295 -40.49 -20.56 -19.91
C ILE A 295 -41.92 -20.18 -20.26
N ASP A 296 -42.32 -18.91 -20.10
CA ASP A 296 -43.67 -18.45 -20.45
C ASP A 296 -43.96 -18.60 -21.96
N GLN A 297 -42.99 -18.30 -22.84
CA GLN A 297 -43.13 -18.50 -24.29
C GLN A 297 -43.22 -19.98 -24.69
N ASN A 298 -42.38 -20.82 -24.11
CA ASN A 298 -42.36 -22.26 -24.40
C ASN A 298 -43.60 -22.95 -23.81
N LEU A 299 -44.15 -22.43 -22.70
CA LEU A 299 -45.42 -22.87 -22.12
C LEU A 299 -46.58 -22.62 -23.09
N ALA A 300 -46.62 -21.46 -23.74
CA ALA A 300 -47.62 -21.13 -24.75
C ALA A 300 -47.51 -22.00 -26.02
N LYS A 301 -46.29 -22.39 -26.40
CA LYS A 301 -46.03 -23.27 -27.56
C LYS A 301 -46.24 -24.75 -27.27
N GLY A 302 -46.33 -25.16 -26.01
CA GLY A 302 -46.46 -26.56 -25.60
C GLY A 302 -45.15 -27.36 -25.67
N GLU A 303 -44.00 -26.70 -25.80
CA GLU A 303 -42.69 -27.33 -25.86
C GLU A 303 -42.13 -27.59 -24.44
N TYR A 304 -42.62 -28.63 -23.79
CA TYR A 304 -42.31 -28.91 -22.38
C TYR A 304 -40.91 -29.48 -22.12
N SER A 305 -40.31 -30.12 -23.12
CA SER A 305 -38.96 -30.70 -23.01
C SER A 305 -37.87 -29.64 -22.91
N THR A 306 -38.01 -28.53 -23.64
CA THR A 306 -37.03 -27.42 -23.64
C THR A 306 -37.03 -26.70 -22.30
N ILE A 307 -38.22 -26.44 -21.73
CA ILE A 307 -38.40 -25.86 -20.39
C ILE A 307 -37.66 -26.68 -19.33
N LEU A 308 -37.83 -28.00 -19.36
CA LEU A 308 -37.24 -28.90 -18.38
C LEU A 308 -35.71 -28.94 -18.49
N ASN A 309 -35.18 -28.98 -19.71
CA ASN A 309 -33.74 -28.97 -19.96
C ASN A 309 -33.10 -27.64 -19.54
N ASP A 310 -33.73 -26.52 -19.89
CA ASP A 310 -33.25 -25.18 -19.54
C ASP A 310 -33.31 -24.93 -18.03
N TYR A 311 -34.37 -25.38 -17.35
CA TYR A 311 -34.46 -25.31 -15.90
C TYR A 311 -33.44 -26.21 -15.20
N THR A 312 -33.22 -27.43 -15.69
CA THR A 312 -32.19 -28.33 -15.12
C THR A 312 -30.79 -27.74 -15.31
N ARG A 313 -30.54 -27.12 -16.45
CA ARG A 313 -29.29 -26.40 -16.74
C ARG A 313 -29.11 -25.19 -15.82
N ALA A 314 -30.15 -24.38 -15.62
CA ALA A 314 -30.11 -23.25 -14.69
C ALA A 314 -29.87 -23.72 -13.25
N LYS A 315 -30.58 -24.75 -12.81
CA LYS A 315 -30.39 -25.34 -11.49
C LYS A 315 -28.99 -25.89 -11.29
N SER A 316 -28.39 -26.53 -12.29
CA SER A 316 -27.00 -27.01 -12.23
C SER A 316 -25.98 -25.86 -12.11
N LEU A 317 -26.18 -24.78 -12.88
CA LEU A 317 -25.22 -23.67 -12.95
C LEU A 317 -25.30 -22.71 -11.76
N PHE A 318 -26.49 -22.54 -11.16
CA PHE A 318 -26.74 -21.45 -10.21
C PHE A 318 -27.15 -21.90 -8.79
N LYS A 319 -27.19 -23.21 -8.49
CA LYS A 319 -27.62 -23.73 -7.18
C LYS A 319 -26.85 -23.15 -5.99
N ASP A 320 -25.54 -23.01 -6.13
CA ASP A 320 -24.63 -22.62 -5.04
C ASP A 320 -24.14 -21.18 -5.16
N THR A 321 -24.91 -20.32 -5.85
CA THR A 321 -24.48 -18.92 -6.10
C THR A 321 -24.61 -18.06 -4.85
N GLU A 322 -23.56 -17.34 -4.47
CA GLU A 322 -23.56 -16.44 -3.30
C GLU A 322 -24.24 -15.09 -3.56
N VAL A 323 -24.41 -14.69 -4.82
CA VAL A 323 -24.94 -13.38 -5.23
C VAL A 323 -26.45 -13.29 -5.02
N SER A 324 -26.92 -12.27 -4.28
CA SER A 324 -28.35 -12.06 -3.94
C SER A 324 -29.26 -12.00 -5.17
N LEU A 325 -28.85 -11.28 -6.22
CA LEU A 325 -29.65 -11.12 -7.44
C LEU A 325 -29.97 -12.47 -8.12
N PHE A 326 -29.00 -13.39 -8.18
CA PHE A 326 -29.24 -14.71 -8.77
C PHE A 326 -30.12 -15.59 -7.88
N LYS A 327 -30.08 -15.42 -6.56
CA LYS A 327 -31.00 -16.11 -5.64
C LYS A 327 -32.44 -15.68 -5.84
N GLU A 328 -32.68 -14.37 -6.01
CA GLU A 328 -34.01 -13.84 -6.31
C GLU A 328 -34.56 -14.38 -7.64
N VAL A 329 -33.75 -14.37 -8.70
CA VAL A 329 -34.15 -14.91 -10.01
C VAL A 329 -34.42 -16.41 -9.94
N MET A 330 -33.61 -17.17 -9.21
CA MET A 330 -33.85 -18.61 -8.99
C MET A 330 -35.14 -18.87 -8.21
N ALA A 331 -35.47 -18.05 -7.21
CA ALA A 331 -36.71 -18.16 -6.46
C ALA A 331 -37.95 -17.90 -7.36
N GLU A 332 -37.87 -16.89 -8.23
CA GLU A 332 -38.94 -16.61 -9.20
C GLU A 332 -39.10 -17.75 -10.23
N LEU A 333 -37.98 -18.32 -10.69
CA LEU A 333 -37.97 -19.48 -11.58
C LEU A 333 -38.58 -20.74 -10.90
N ASP A 334 -38.25 -20.98 -9.64
CA ASP A 334 -38.80 -22.09 -8.87
C ASP A 334 -40.32 -21.92 -8.67
N GLN A 335 -40.80 -20.71 -8.37
CA GLN A 335 -42.23 -20.43 -8.26
C GLN A 335 -42.97 -20.65 -9.58
N LYS A 336 -42.40 -20.21 -10.70
CA LYS A 336 -42.96 -20.46 -12.05
C LYS A 336 -42.97 -21.95 -12.39
N MET A 337 -41.94 -22.69 -11.97
CA MET A 337 -41.89 -24.15 -12.15
C MET A 337 -42.97 -24.86 -11.33
N GLU A 338 -43.30 -24.40 -10.13
CA GLU A 338 -44.41 -24.95 -9.34
C GLU A 338 -45.77 -24.75 -10.03
N ILE A 339 -45.99 -23.60 -10.66
CA ILE A 339 -47.20 -23.36 -11.46
C ILE A 339 -47.22 -24.31 -12.68
N PHE A 340 -46.08 -24.47 -13.34
CA PHE A 340 -45.94 -25.40 -14.46
C PHE A 340 -46.26 -26.84 -14.06
N LYS A 341 -45.77 -27.30 -12.90
CA LYS A 341 -46.09 -28.62 -12.33
C LYS A 341 -47.59 -28.79 -12.10
N LYS A 342 -48.26 -27.81 -11.50
CA LYS A 342 -49.72 -27.85 -11.27
C LYS A 342 -50.50 -27.97 -12.58
N ASN A 343 -50.12 -27.19 -13.60
CA ASN A 343 -50.73 -27.26 -14.92
C ASN A 343 -50.51 -28.63 -15.60
N MET A 344 -49.34 -29.26 -15.44
CA MET A 344 -49.10 -30.60 -15.96
C MET A 344 -49.89 -31.67 -15.22
N LYS A 345 -50.02 -31.57 -13.89
CA LYS A 345 -50.86 -32.47 -13.11
C LYS A 345 -52.34 -32.34 -13.51
N GLN A 346 -52.85 -31.11 -13.70
CA GLN A 346 -54.21 -30.89 -14.19
C GLN A 346 -54.44 -31.47 -15.59
N ARG A 347 -53.53 -31.23 -16.54
CA ARG A 347 -53.63 -31.81 -17.90
C ARG A 347 -53.54 -33.33 -17.93
N LEU A 348 -52.91 -33.95 -16.94
CA LEU A 348 -52.88 -35.40 -16.79
C LEU A 348 -54.22 -35.95 -16.31
N ILE A 349 -54.94 -35.17 -15.48
CA ILE A 349 -56.26 -35.55 -14.92
C ILE A 349 -57.40 -35.26 -15.91
N ASP A 350 -57.28 -34.21 -16.73
CA ASP A 350 -58.26 -33.88 -17.76
C ASP A 350 -58.26 -34.92 -18.89
N MET A 351 -59.22 -35.85 -18.81
CA MET A 351 -59.51 -36.85 -19.83
C MET A 351 -60.57 -36.34 -20.83
N PRO A 352 -60.53 -36.70 -22.12
CA PRO A 352 -59.67 -37.70 -22.76
C PRO A 352 -58.40 -37.11 -23.41
N THR A 353 -57.23 -37.58 -23.01
CA THR A 353 -55.93 -37.26 -23.63
C THR A 353 -55.36 -38.46 -24.38
N SER A 354 -54.53 -38.21 -25.42
CA SER A 354 -53.84 -39.27 -26.16
C SER A 354 -52.84 -40.00 -25.26
N PHE A 355 -52.75 -41.33 -25.38
CA PHE A 355 -51.79 -42.16 -24.63
C PHE A 355 -50.34 -41.71 -24.81
N GLU A 356 -50.00 -41.20 -26.00
CA GLU A 356 -48.65 -40.70 -26.28
C GLU A 356 -48.31 -39.41 -25.50
N ASP A 357 -49.31 -38.55 -25.31
CA ASP A 357 -49.19 -37.32 -24.54
C ASP A 357 -49.13 -37.63 -23.04
N GLN A 358 -49.92 -38.59 -22.56
CA GLN A 358 -49.86 -39.08 -21.18
C GLN A 358 -48.47 -39.66 -20.86
N SER A 359 -47.90 -40.47 -21.77
CA SER A 359 -46.56 -41.03 -21.59
C SER A 359 -45.47 -39.94 -21.55
N LYS A 360 -45.59 -38.89 -22.36
CA LYS A 360 -44.68 -37.72 -22.35
C LYS A 360 -44.82 -36.91 -21.06
N LEU A 361 -46.06 -36.65 -20.62
CA LEU A 361 -46.37 -35.92 -19.38
C LEU A 361 -45.82 -36.64 -18.14
N ILE A 362 -46.00 -37.96 -18.05
CA ILE A 362 -45.47 -38.78 -16.95
C ILE A 362 -43.93 -38.73 -16.92
N LYS A 363 -43.27 -38.80 -18.09
CA LYS A 363 -41.80 -38.65 -18.17
C LYS A 363 -41.34 -37.29 -17.66
N TYR A 364 -42.01 -36.20 -18.05
CA TYR A 364 -41.66 -34.85 -17.59
C TYR A 364 -41.90 -34.66 -16.08
N LEU A 365 -43.02 -35.15 -15.55
CA LEU A 365 -43.33 -35.10 -14.12
C LEU A 365 -42.34 -35.91 -13.28
N LYS A 366 -41.87 -37.06 -13.78
CA LYS A 366 -40.87 -37.88 -13.08
C LYS A 366 -39.48 -37.22 -13.00
N VAL A 367 -39.11 -36.40 -13.97
CA VAL A 367 -37.85 -35.62 -13.91
C VAL A 367 -37.98 -34.44 -12.94
N LEU A 368 -39.18 -33.85 -12.84
CA LEU A 368 -39.46 -32.72 -11.95
C LEU A 368 -39.61 -33.15 -10.47
N GLU A 369 -40.16 -34.34 -10.22
CA GLU A 369 -40.37 -34.91 -8.88
C GLU A 369 -39.95 -36.39 -8.85
N PRO A 370 -38.72 -36.70 -8.42
CA PRO A 370 -38.26 -38.08 -8.26
C PRO A 370 -39.07 -38.90 -7.25
N ASN A 371 -39.78 -38.21 -6.34
CA ASN A 371 -40.46 -38.81 -5.19
C ASN A 371 -41.98 -38.98 -5.39
N SER A 372 -42.58 -38.40 -6.43
CA SER A 372 -44.01 -38.58 -6.74
C SER A 372 -44.16 -39.74 -7.73
N ASP A 373 -45.31 -40.42 -7.74
CA ASP A 373 -45.65 -41.40 -8.79
C ASP A 373 -46.77 -40.87 -9.72
N PRO A 374 -46.42 -40.08 -10.74
CA PRO A 374 -47.39 -39.55 -11.71
C PRO A 374 -48.12 -40.64 -12.50
N ALA A 375 -47.56 -41.86 -12.59
CA ALA A 375 -48.23 -42.95 -13.29
C ALA A 375 -49.44 -43.44 -12.48
N TRP A 376 -49.32 -43.49 -11.15
CA TRP A 376 -50.42 -43.83 -10.25
C TRP A 376 -51.56 -42.81 -10.30
N ASP A 377 -51.25 -41.51 -10.33
CA ASP A 377 -52.25 -40.44 -10.45
C ASP A 377 -53.02 -40.54 -11.78
N CYS A 378 -52.33 -40.84 -12.88
CA CYS A 378 -52.94 -41.07 -14.18
C CYS A 378 -53.88 -42.28 -14.18
N ILE A 379 -53.46 -43.41 -13.60
CA ILE A 379 -54.27 -44.62 -13.49
C ILE A 379 -55.52 -44.36 -12.64
N THR A 380 -55.37 -43.61 -11.55
CA THR A 380 -56.50 -43.24 -10.68
C THR A 380 -57.51 -42.35 -11.41
N ALA A 381 -57.04 -41.34 -12.14
CA ALA A 381 -57.92 -40.51 -12.98
C ALA A 381 -58.61 -41.31 -14.09
N TYR A 382 -57.90 -42.26 -14.71
CA TYR A 382 -58.46 -43.15 -15.73
C TYR A 382 -59.54 -44.07 -15.15
N HIS A 383 -59.33 -44.59 -13.94
CA HIS A 383 -60.34 -45.37 -13.23
C HIS A 383 -61.61 -44.55 -12.97
N CYS A 384 -61.48 -43.34 -12.42
CA CYS A 384 -62.63 -42.47 -12.17
C CYS A 384 -63.37 -42.10 -13.46
N TRP A 385 -62.64 -41.82 -14.54
CA TRP A 385 -63.25 -41.52 -15.85
C TRP A 385 -64.02 -42.71 -16.43
N LEU A 386 -63.45 -43.93 -16.38
CA LEU A 386 -64.13 -45.15 -16.82
C LEU A 386 -65.39 -45.43 -16.00
N GLU A 387 -65.32 -45.20 -14.69
CA GLU A 387 -66.46 -45.35 -13.79
C GLU A 387 -67.58 -44.35 -14.14
N ASP A 388 -67.24 -43.08 -14.35
CA ASP A 388 -68.21 -42.07 -14.79
C ASP A 388 -68.81 -42.38 -16.16
N LEU A 389 -68.01 -42.86 -17.11
CA LEU A 389 -68.49 -43.27 -18.42
C LEU A 389 -69.46 -44.45 -18.33
N LEU A 390 -69.16 -45.44 -17.47
CA LEU A 390 -70.05 -46.55 -17.17
C LEU A 390 -71.38 -46.05 -16.57
N TRP A 391 -71.33 -45.15 -15.58
CA TRP A 391 -72.52 -44.56 -14.97
C TRP A 391 -73.35 -43.74 -15.97
N GLN A 392 -72.71 -42.97 -16.85
CA GLN A 392 -73.40 -42.19 -17.89
C GLN A 392 -74.06 -43.12 -18.92
N THR A 393 -73.37 -44.17 -19.34
CA THR A 393 -73.89 -45.16 -20.29
C THR A 393 -75.06 -45.92 -19.68
N GLN A 394 -74.94 -46.37 -18.44
CA GLN A 394 -76.04 -46.99 -17.70
C GLN A 394 -77.25 -46.05 -17.61
N LYS A 395 -77.08 -44.80 -17.19
CA LYS A 395 -78.17 -43.80 -17.14
C LYS A 395 -78.81 -43.57 -18.51
N LYS A 396 -78.02 -43.56 -19.58
CA LYS A 396 -78.52 -43.39 -20.96
C LYS A 396 -79.39 -44.57 -21.39
N HIS A 397 -78.96 -45.80 -21.12
CA HIS A 397 -79.73 -47.00 -21.43
C HIS A 397 -80.97 -47.16 -20.53
N LEU A 398 -80.89 -46.75 -19.26
CA LEU A 398 -82.03 -46.75 -18.35
C LEU A 398 -83.12 -45.77 -18.82
N LYS A 399 -82.75 -44.61 -19.37
CA LYS A 399 -83.69 -43.65 -19.99
C LYS A 399 -84.30 -44.16 -21.29
N LEU A 400 -83.57 -44.97 -22.07
CA LEU A 400 -84.06 -45.56 -23.31
C LEU A 400 -85.02 -46.74 -23.08
N GLY A 401 -84.93 -47.42 -21.94
CA GLY A 401 -85.84 -48.52 -21.56
C GLY A 401 -87.12 -48.09 -20.81
N ILE A 402 -87.32 -46.79 -20.58
CA ILE A 402 -88.52 -46.21 -19.95
C ILE A 402 -89.49 -45.61 -21.00
N ILE A 403 -89.12 -45.67 -22.29
CA ILE A 403 -90.00 -45.45 -23.45
C ILE A 403 -90.41 -46.84 -23.96
#